data_AF-A0A0B2SHP4-F1
#
_entry.id   AF-A0A0B2SHP4-F1
#
_cell.length_a   1.000
_cell.length_b   1.000
_cell.length_c   1.000
_cell.angle_alpha   90.00
_cell.angle_beta   90.00
_cell.angle_gamma   90.00
#
_symmetry.space_group_name_H-M   'P 1'
#
loop_
_entity.id
_entity.type
_entity.pdbx_description
1 polymer ?
#
loop_
_entity_poly.entity_id
_entity_poly.type
_entity_poly.pdbx_seq_one_letter_code
_entity_poly.pdbx_strand_id
1 'polypeptide(L)'
;MATTSTGMRPPVCNSVGKEHHECIQASGKQLALLFVALYTIAVGGGGIKSNVSGIFGTVLAVLLMGFVAWGYQAIQPPASKICGSPNGSTITAPRIKLRDGRNLAYKEHGVPKDVAKHKIIFVHGFDACRHDAYVAKTLSPVIVLYL
;
A
#
# COMPACT_ATOMS: atom_id res chain seq x y z
N MET A 1 -1.72 7.45 6.42
CA MET A 1 -1.07 6.14 6.62
C MET A 1 -0.92 5.49 5.25
N ALA A 2 0.28 5.50 4.65
CA ALA A 2 0.53 4.68 3.47
C ALA A 2 0.95 3.30 3.95
N THR A 3 -0.02 2.40 4.14
CA THR A 3 0.28 0.99 4.38
C THR A 3 0.79 0.41 3.07
N THR A 4 2.11 0.31 2.93
CA THR A 4 2.72 -0.42 1.83
C THR A 4 2.34 -1.89 2.00
N SER A 5 1.24 -2.29 1.37
CA SER A 5 0.90 -3.70 1.17
C SER A 5 2.13 -4.38 0.58
N THR A 6 2.54 -5.50 1.14
CA THR A 6 3.65 -6.32 0.63
C THR A 6 3.40 -6.76 -0.82
N GLY A 7 2.16 -6.65 -1.33
CA GLY A 7 1.80 -6.82 -2.74
C GLY A 7 2.17 -5.65 -3.66
N MET A 8 2.34 -4.44 -3.12
CA MET A 8 2.80 -3.25 -3.86
C MET A 8 4.30 -3.00 -3.70
N ARG A 9 5.01 -3.84 -2.93
CA ARG A 9 6.47 -3.78 -2.91
C ARG A 9 6.97 -4.42 -4.20
N PRO A 10 7.64 -3.65 -5.09
CA PRO A 10 8.20 -4.23 -6.29
C PRO A 10 9.18 -5.35 -5.91
N PRO A 11 9.29 -6.41 -6.73
CA PRO A 11 10.24 -7.48 -6.49
C PRO A 11 11.65 -6.91 -6.35
N VAL A 12 12.50 -7.61 -5.58
CA VAL A 12 13.89 -7.18 -5.38
C VAL A 12 14.56 -7.11 -6.74
N CYS A 13 15.06 -5.92 -7.09
CA CYS A 13 15.69 -5.66 -8.38
C CYS A 13 17.04 -6.38 -8.43
N ASN A 14 17.08 -7.52 -9.12
CA ASN A 14 18.28 -8.30 -9.37
C ASN A 14 18.96 -7.86 -10.69
N SER A 15 20.15 -8.38 -10.98
CA SER A 15 20.92 -8.04 -12.19
C SER A 15 20.16 -8.33 -13.48
N VAL A 16 19.41 -9.43 -13.53
CA VAL A 16 18.58 -9.82 -14.68
C VAL A 16 17.46 -8.80 -14.93
N GLY A 17 16.75 -8.36 -13.89
CA GLY A 17 15.69 -7.35 -14.01
C GLY A 17 16.20 -5.96 -14.44
N LYS A 18 17.48 -5.65 -14.16
CA LYS A 18 18.13 -4.43 -14.65
C LYS A 18 18.46 -4.50 -16.14
N GLU A 19 18.92 -5.66 -16.62
CA GLU A 19 19.28 -5.86 -18.03
C GLU A 19 18.05 -5.74 -18.95
N HIS A 20 16.90 -6.26 -18.52
CA HIS A 20 15.65 -6.19 -19.27
C HIS A 20 14.86 -4.87 -19.08
N HIS A 21 15.44 -3.86 -18.41
CA HIS A 21 14.77 -2.60 -18.09
C HIS A 21 13.43 -2.75 -17.33
N GLU A 22 13.21 -3.88 -16.66
CA GLU A 22 11.98 -4.10 -15.85
C GLU A 22 12.03 -3.38 -14.51
N CYS A 23 13.23 -3.04 -14.01
CA CYS A 23 13.38 -2.28 -12.77
C CYS A 23 14.54 -1.27 -12.82
N ILE A 24 14.22 -0.01 -12.54
CA ILE A 24 15.20 1.07 -12.38
C ILE A 24 15.24 1.44 -10.89
N GLN A 25 16.30 1.02 -10.21
CA GLN A 25 16.52 1.36 -8.81
C GLN A 25 17.03 2.81 -8.71
N ALA A 26 16.33 3.64 -7.94
CA ALA A 26 16.82 4.98 -7.61
C ALA A 26 18.16 4.88 -6.85
N SER A 27 19.18 5.59 -7.32
CA SER A 27 20.46 5.65 -6.63
C SER A 27 20.37 6.49 -5.36
N GLY A 28 21.25 6.25 -4.38
CA GLY A 28 21.28 7.02 -3.14
C GLY A 28 21.41 8.53 -3.35
N LYS A 29 22.10 8.96 -4.42
CA LYS A 29 22.22 10.38 -4.81
C LYS A 29 20.88 10.98 -5.23
N GLN A 30 20.06 10.24 -5.97
CA GLN A 30 18.75 10.71 -6.41
C GLN A 30 17.78 10.85 -5.23
N LEU A 31 17.81 9.92 -4.28
CA LEU A 31 16.99 10.00 -3.08
C LEU A 31 17.42 11.17 -2.17
N ALA A 32 18.73 11.41 -2.02
CA ALA A 32 19.25 12.53 -1.26
C ALA A 32 18.82 13.88 -1.86
N LEU A 33 18.92 14.04 -3.19
CA LEU A 33 18.47 15.25 -3.88
C LEU A 33 16.97 15.51 -3.69
N LEU A 34 16.14 14.46 -3.79
CA LEU A 34 14.71 14.55 -3.56
C LEU A 34 14.40 15.01 -2.12
N PHE A 35 15.10 14.46 -1.14
CA PHE A 35 14.90 14.81 0.27
C PHE A 35 15.30 16.26 0.54
N VAL A 36 16.44 16.72 0.01
CA VAL A 36 16.87 18.12 0.12
C VAL A 36 15.84 19.04 -0.51
N ALA A 37 15.35 18.73 -1.72
CA ALA A 37 14.33 19.54 -2.38
C ALA A 37 13.05 19.68 -1.53
N LEU A 38 12.54 18.58 -0.98
CA LEU A 38 11.37 18.59 -0.10
C LEU A 38 11.60 19.44 1.16
N TYR A 39 12.78 19.36 1.77
CA TYR A 39 13.13 20.19 2.93
C TYR A 39 13.29 21.67 2.58
N THR A 40 13.87 21.99 1.43
CA THR A 40 13.97 23.39 0.98
C THR A 40 12.61 24.02 0.69
N ILE A 41 11.65 23.24 0.16
CA ILE A 41 10.27 23.70 -0.02
C ILE A 41 9.59 23.92 1.34
N ALA A 42 9.80 23.02 2.30
CA ALA A 42 9.28 23.18 3.66
C ALA A 42 9.88 24.41 4.38
N VAL A 43 11.14 24.74 4.12
CA VAL A 43 11.82 25.92 4.70
C VAL A 43 11.50 27.20 3.93
N GLY A 44 11.27 27.14 2.62
CA GLY A 44 11.16 28.29 1.71
C GLY A 44 9.82 29.01 1.67
N GLY A 45 8.77 28.51 2.35
CA GLY A 45 7.44 29.15 2.37
C GLY A 45 7.26 30.27 3.41
N GLY A 46 8.23 30.49 4.29
CA GLY A 46 8.15 31.49 5.36
C GLY A 46 8.82 32.81 4.97
N GLY A 47 8.04 33.75 4.39
CA GLY A 47 8.48 35.14 4.27
C GLY A 47 8.88 35.70 5.64
N ILE A 48 10.14 36.08 5.79
CA ILE A 48 10.68 36.74 6.99
C ILE A 48 9.99 38.09 7.20
N LYS A 49 8.98 38.13 8.06
CA LYS A 49 8.63 39.31 8.86
C LYS A 49 8.70 38.91 10.33
N SER A 50 9.81 39.26 10.96
CA SER A 50 10.09 39.04 12.39
C SER A 50 9.10 39.81 13.25
N ASN A 51 7.96 39.20 13.57
CA ASN A 51 7.13 39.57 14.70
C ASN A 51 7.20 38.41 15.70
N VAL A 52 7.31 38.69 17.00
CA VAL A 52 7.36 37.69 18.09
C VAL A 52 6.20 36.67 18.01
N SER A 53 5.09 37.07 17.39
CA SER A 53 3.94 36.24 17.05
C SER A 53 4.26 35.05 16.10
N GLY A 54 5.21 35.21 15.17
CA GLY A 54 5.56 34.16 14.19
C GLY A 54 6.35 32.99 14.77
N ILE A 55 7.21 33.25 15.76
CA ILE A 55 7.96 32.19 16.47
C ILE A 55 6.97 31.36 17.29
N PHE A 56 6.05 32.02 18.00
CA PHE A 56 5.02 31.34 18.78
C PHE A 56 4.13 30.44 17.91
N GLY A 57 3.72 30.94 16.74
CA GLY A 57 2.97 30.13 15.77
C GLY A 57 3.75 28.93 15.23
N THR A 58 5.03 29.10 14.94
CA THR A 58 5.91 28.01 14.47
C THR A 58 6.13 26.95 15.55
N VAL A 59 6.42 27.37 16.78
CA VAL A 59 6.60 26.47 17.92
C VAL A 59 5.31 25.71 18.21
N LEU A 60 4.16 26.39 18.19
CA LEU A 60 2.85 25.75 18.36
C LEU A 60 2.57 24.74 17.24
N ALA A 61 2.87 25.07 15.98
CA ALA A 61 2.68 24.16 14.85
C ALA A 61 3.55 22.90 14.95
N VAL A 62 4.83 23.04 15.33
CA VAL A 62 5.74 21.91 15.53
C VAL A 62 5.28 21.04 16.70
N LEU A 63 4.84 21.66 17.80
CA LEU A 63 4.31 20.95 18.96
C LEU A 63 3.05 20.15 18.60
N LEU A 64 2.10 20.75 17.86
CA LEU A 64 0.90 20.07 17.36
C LEU A 64 1.25 18.91 16.41
N MET A 65 2.18 19.10 15.47
CA MET A 65 2.65 18.03 14.59
C MET A 65 3.30 16.88 15.37
N GLY A 66 4.07 17.18 16.42
CA GLY A 66 4.64 16.19 17.33
C GLY A 66 3.57 15.38 18.08
N PHE A 67 2.54 16.05 18.61
CA PHE A 67 1.40 15.39 19.26
C PHE A 67 0.60 14.51 18.29
N VAL A 68 0.34 15.01 17.07
CA VAL A 68 -0.34 14.23 16.03
C VAL A 68 0.49 13.01 15.63
N ALA A 69 1.80 13.15 15.45
CA ALA A 69 2.69 12.05 15.12
C ALA A 69 2.76 11.01 16.25
N TRP A 70 2.83 11.45 17.52
CA TRP A 70 2.78 10.56 18.67
C TRP A 70 1.44 9.81 18.73
N GLY A 71 0.32 10.53 18.63
CA GLY A 71 -1.02 9.92 18.62
C GLY A 71 -1.16 8.90 17.50
N TYR A 72 -0.66 9.24 16.31
CA TYR A 72 -0.62 8.35 15.15
C TYR A 72 0.20 7.08 15.42
N GLN A 73 1.37 7.18 16.05
CA GLN A 73 2.18 6.02 16.44
C GLN A 73 1.45 5.15 17.47
N ALA A 74 0.77 5.76 18.44
CA ALA A 74 0.04 5.04 19.48
C ALA A 74 -1.18 4.27 18.95
N ILE A 75 -1.84 4.77 17.90
CA ILE A 75 -2.98 4.10 17.27
C ILE A 75 -2.59 3.21 16.09
N GLN A 76 -1.30 3.08 15.77
CA GLN A 76 -0.91 2.14 14.72
C GLN A 76 -1.27 0.72 15.15
N PRO A 77 -2.04 -0.01 14.32
CA PRO A 77 -2.31 -1.40 14.62
C PRO A 77 -0.98 -2.16 14.69
N PRO A 78 -0.84 -3.12 15.61
CA PRO A 78 0.32 -4.01 15.61
C PRO A 78 0.48 -4.66 14.23
N ALA A 79 1.73 -4.92 13.84
CA ALA A 79 2.01 -5.60 12.58
C ALA A 79 1.16 -6.88 12.49
N SER A 80 0.33 -6.97 11.44
CA SER A 80 -0.57 -8.11 11.30
C SER A 80 0.24 -9.38 11.12
N LYS A 81 -0.13 -10.43 11.87
CA LYS A 81 0.50 -11.74 11.71
C LYS A 81 0.14 -12.30 10.34
N ILE A 82 1.15 -12.80 9.64
CA ILE A 82 0.97 -13.45 8.34
C ILE A 82 0.13 -14.72 8.56
N CYS A 83 -1.00 -14.83 7.83
CA CYS A 83 -1.82 -16.04 7.83
C CYS A 83 -0.97 -17.25 7.42
N GLY A 84 -1.08 -18.37 8.14
CA GLY A 84 -0.31 -19.59 7.88
C GLY A 84 1.06 -19.69 8.56
N SER A 85 1.45 -18.70 9.37
CA SER A 85 2.58 -18.83 10.31
C SER A 85 2.22 -19.79 11.47
N PRO A 86 3.17 -20.47 12.14
CA PRO A 86 2.89 -21.41 13.25
C PRO A 86 1.99 -20.86 14.38
N ASN A 87 1.96 -19.54 14.58
CA ASN A 87 1.09 -18.83 15.52
C ASN A 87 0.18 -17.78 14.84
N GLY A 88 0.00 -17.88 13.52
CA GLY A 88 -0.83 -17.02 12.69
C GLY A 88 -2.23 -17.61 12.47
N SER A 89 -3.15 -16.79 11.97
CA SER A 89 -4.49 -17.30 11.60
C SER A 89 -4.41 -18.30 10.46
N THR A 90 -5.21 -19.37 10.54
CA THR A 90 -5.30 -20.38 9.48
C THR A 90 -5.74 -19.74 8.18
N ILE A 91 -5.16 -20.20 7.07
CA ILE A 91 -5.56 -19.75 5.74
C ILE A 91 -6.94 -20.35 5.43
N THR A 92 -8.00 -19.56 5.59
CA THR A 92 -9.39 -19.98 5.37
C THR A 92 -9.93 -19.67 3.98
N ALA A 93 -9.25 -18.81 3.23
CA ALA A 93 -9.76 -18.30 1.96
C ALA A 93 -9.01 -18.86 0.75
N PRO A 94 -9.68 -18.99 -0.43
CA PRO A 94 -9.04 -19.41 -1.66
C PRO A 94 -7.85 -18.52 -2.03
N ARG A 95 -6.80 -19.15 -2.56
CA ARG A 95 -5.61 -18.46 -3.06
C ARG A 95 -5.14 -19.05 -4.37
N ILE A 96 -4.65 -18.19 -5.25
CA ILE A 96 -3.98 -18.59 -6.48
C ILE A 96 -2.47 -18.41 -6.31
N LYS A 97 -1.72 -19.47 -6.60
CA LYS A 97 -0.26 -19.43 -6.59
C LYS A 97 0.25 -18.79 -7.88
N LEU A 98 0.97 -17.70 -7.75
CA LEU A 98 1.65 -17.01 -8.84
C LEU A 98 2.92 -17.77 -9.24
N ARG A 99 3.44 -17.50 -10.44
CA ARG A 99 4.65 -18.16 -10.97
C ARG A 99 5.90 -17.96 -10.10
N ASP A 100 5.97 -16.82 -9.43
CA ASP A 100 7.03 -16.47 -8.48
C ASP A 100 6.84 -17.11 -7.08
N GLY A 101 5.83 -17.96 -6.90
CA GLY A 101 5.53 -18.66 -5.67
C GLY A 101 4.67 -17.90 -4.66
N ARG A 102 4.31 -16.63 -4.92
CA ARG A 102 3.43 -15.85 -4.04
C ARG A 102 1.98 -16.34 -4.14
N ASN A 103 1.20 -16.14 -3.07
CA ASN A 103 -0.22 -16.53 -3.03
C ASN A 103 -1.12 -15.29 -3.04
N LEU A 104 -1.89 -15.10 -4.10
CA LEU A 104 -2.86 -14.03 -4.21
C LEU A 104 -4.20 -14.48 -3.63
N ALA A 105 -4.72 -13.74 -2.65
CA ALA A 105 -6.03 -13.98 -2.08
C ALA A 105 -7.10 -13.55 -3.08
N TYR A 106 -8.19 -14.32 -3.19
CA TYR A 106 -9.31 -13.92 -4.03
C TYR A 106 -10.64 -14.37 -3.43
N LYS A 107 -11.74 -13.90 -3.98
CA LYS A 107 -13.10 -14.36 -3.66
C LYS A 107 -13.84 -14.73 -4.95
N GLU A 108 -14.50 -15.89 -4.95
CA GLU A 108 -15.37 -16.29 -6.07
C GLU A 108 -16.81 -15.85 -5.79
N HIS A 109 -17.46 -15.37 -6.84
CA HIS A 109 -18.89 -15.12 -6.87
C HIS A 109 -19.51 -15.85 -8.07
N GLY A 110 -20.66 -16.48 -7.86
CA GLY A 110 -21.39 -17.23 -8.88
C GLY A 110 -21.02 -18.71 -8.91
N VAL A 111 -20.78 -19.24 -10.11
CA VAL A 111 -20.45 -20.65 -10.37
C VAL A 111 -19.03 -20.99 -9.87
N PRO A 112 -18.67 -22.25 -9.57
CA PRO A 112 -17.29 -22.64 -9.24
C PRO A 112 -16.33 -22.64 -10.44
N LYS A 113 -15.08 -22.16 -10.25
CA LYS A 113 -14.08 -21.91 -11.31
C LYS A 113 -13.82 -23.08 -12.26
N ASP A 114 -13.95 -24.30 -11.78
CA ASP A 114 -13.75 -25.56 -12.50
C ASP A 114 -14.84 -25.84 -13.54
N VAL A 115 -16.08 -25.39 -13.31
CA VAL A 115 -17.21 -25.69 -14.20
C VAL A 115 -17.68 -24.49 -15.04
N ALA A 116 -17.17 -23.28 -14.81
CA ALA A 116 -17.62 -22.14 -15.62
C ALA A 116 -16.95 -22.01 -16.98
N LYS A 117 -17.82 -21.68 -17.93
CA LYS A 117 -17.48 -21.39 -19.33
C LYS A 117 -16.75 -20.05 -19.51
N HIS A 118 -17.07 -19.04 -18.68
CA HIS A 118 -16.46 -17.71 -18.75
C HIS A 118 -16.02 -17.24 -17.36
N LYS A 119 -14.85 -16.59 -17.29
CA LYS A 119 -14.19 -16.14 -16.05
C LYS A 119 -13.90 -14.65 -16.16
N ILE A 120 -14.50 -13.86 -15.29
CA ILE A 120 -14.26 -12.42 -15.18
C ILE A 120 -13.36 -12.18 -13.97
N ILE A 121 -12.32 -11.37 -14.14
CA ILE A 121 -11.43 -10.96 -13.04
C ILE A 121 -11.72 -9.49 -12.75
N PHE A 122 -12.12 -9.19 -11.51
CA PHE A 122 -12.26 -7.84 -11.02
C PHE A 122 -11.08 -7.51 -10.11
N VAL A 123 -10.45 -6.37 -10.35
CA VAL A 123 -9.34 -5.84 -9.54
C VAL A 123 -9.83 -4.60 -8.83
N HIS A 124 -9.72 -4.57 -7.50
CA HIS A 124 -10.16 -3.42 -6.72
C HIS A 124 -9.23 -2.21 -6.84
N GLY A 125 -9.78 -1.03 -6.59
CA GLY A 125 -9.03 0.23 -6.56
C GLY A 125 -8.13 0.37 -5.33
N PHE A 126 -7.35 1.45 -5.29
CA PHE A 126 -6.54 1.79 -4.12
C PHE A 126 -7.42 1.98 -2.88
N ASP A 127 -6.98 1.42 -1.74
CA ASP A 127 -7.71 1.42 -0.43
C ASP A 127 -9.00 0.58 -0.37
N ALA A 128 -9.30 -0.23 -1.39
CA ALA A 128 -10.36 -1.24 -1.34
C ALA A 128 -9.81 -2.63 -0.98
N CYS A 129 -10.69 -3.59 -0.73
CA CYS A 129 -10.31 -4.98 -0.50
C CYS A 129 -11.18 -5.96 -1.27
N ARG A 130 -10.78 -7.24 -1.28
CA ARG A 130 -11.50 -8.32 -1.98
C ARG A 130 -12.99 -8.48 -1.64
N HIS A 131 -13.43 -7.85 -0.54
CA HIS A 131 -14.78 -7.95 0.00
C HIS A 131 -15.67 -6.76 -0.43
N ASP A 132 -15.12 -5.70 -1.00
CA ASP A 132 -15.81 -4.44 -1.37
C ASP A 132 -16.43 -4.48 -2.78
N ALA A 133 -16.65 -5.70 -3.26
CA ALA A 133 -17.06 -6.07 -4.59
C ALA A 133 -18.58 -6.00 -4.83
N TYR A 134 -19.22 -4.84 -4.67
CA TYR A 134 -20.68 -4.79 -4.88
C TYR A 134 -21.09 -5.22 -6.30
N VAL A 135 -20.30 -4.83 -7.30
CA VAL A 135 -20.51 -5.20 -8.71
C VAL A 135 -20.43 -6.72 -8.93
N ALA A 136 -19.58 -7.44 -8.19
CA ALA A 136 -19.45 -8.89 -8.32
C ALA A 136 -20.67 -9.64 -7.74
N LYS A 137 -21.47 -9.00 -6.88
CA LYS A 137 -22.70 -9.59 -6.33
C LYS A 137 -23.90 -9.43 -7.26
N THR A 138 -23.89 -8.42 -8.12
CA THR A 138 -25.01 -8.09 -9.02
C THR A 138 -24.88 -8.71 -10.41
N LEU A 139 -23.68 -9.19 -10.79
CA LEU A 139 -23.46 -9.93 -12.02
C LEU A 139 -24.11 -11.33 -11.92
N SER A 140 -25.06 -11.60 -12.83
CA SER A 140 -25.68 -12.91 -13.13
C SER A 140 -24.60 -13.99 -13.45
N PRO A 141 -24.88 -15.32 -13.43
CA PRO A 141 -24.06 -16.45 -12.89
C PRO A 141 -22.70 -16.76 -13.56
N VAL A 142 -22.12 -15.82 -14.26
CA VAL A 142 -20.72 -15.85 -14.71
C VAL A 142 -19.81 -15.74 -13.48
N ILE A 143 -18.72 -16.49 -13.47
CA ILE A 143 -17.77 -16.41 -12.37
C ILE A 143 -17.09 -15.08 -12.38
N VAL A 144 -17.17 -14.41 -11.24
CA VAL A 144 -16.36 -13.23 -10.96
C VAL A 144 -15.33 -13.60 -9.89
N LEU A 145 -14.07 -13.67 -10.30
CA LEU A 145 -12.92 -13.72 -9.41
C LEU A 145 -12.60 -12.29 -8.99
N TYR A 146 -12.76 -12.00 -7.71
CA TYR A 146 -12.44 -10.70 -7.15
C TYR A 146 -11.11 -10.77 -6.40
N LEU A 147 -10.14 -10.02 -6.92
CA LEU A 147 -8.79 -9.88 -6.39
C LEU A 147 -8.72 -8.69 -5.46
#